data_AF-A0A0N0T9J2-F1
#
_entry.id   AF-A0A0N0T9J2-F1
#
_cell.length_a   1.000
_cell.length_b   1.000
_cell.length_c   1.000
_cell.angle_alpha   90.00
_cell.angle_beta   90.00
_cell.angle_gamma   90.00
#
_symmetry.space_group_name_H-M   'P 1'
#
loop_
_entity.id
_entity.type
_entity.pdbx_description
1 polymer ?
#
loop_
_entity_poly.entity_id
_entity_poly.type
_entity_poly.pdbx_seq_one_letter_code
_entity_poly.pdbx_strand_id
1 'polypeptide(L)'
;MPSDTVSAADNAFTLLPLPEFNSLTQAQVRGATCVWDGAPLTAETAVDLGERRIKRITERVSWFPRACHPCALKQAMDALLEHGHLCEQCIDDSNLCTVGLTLTRAVREARRQAA
;
A
#
# COMPACT_ATOMS: atom_id res chain seq x y z
N MET A 1 -16.83 3.15 28.27
CA MET A 1 -15.93 2.10 27.74
C MET A 1 -15.75 2.36 26.26
N PRO A 2 -14.70 3.07 25.82
CA PRO A 2 -14.38 3.07 24.39
C PRO A 2 -13.69 1.74 24.08
N SER A 3 -14.30 0.97 23.20
CA SER A 3 -13.68 -0.22 22.62
C SER A 3 -12.63 0.25 21.62
N ASP A 4 -11.39 0.37 22.08
CA ASP A 4 -10.21 0.45 21.21
C ASP A 4 -10.00 -0.92 20.58
N THR A 5 -10.85 -1.23 19.60
CA THR A 5 -10.52 -2.24 18.60
C THR A 5 -9.32 -1.66 17.86
N VAL A 6 -8.17 -2.31 17.95
CA VAL A 6 -6.93 -1.87 17.31
C VAL A 6 -7.25 -1.51 15.85
N SER A 7 -7.29 -0.20 15.58
CA SER A 7 -7.45 0.36 14.25
C SER A 7 -6.27 -0.11 13.40
N ALA A 8 -6.40 -0.07 12.07
CA ALA A 8 -5.33 -0.28 11.11
C ALA A 8 -4.21 0.78 11.25
N ALA A 9 -3.54 0.82 12.40
CA ALA A 9 -2.45 1.71 12.72
C ALA A 9 -1.20 1.18 12.01
N ASP A 10 -0.87 1.89 10.94
CA ASP A 10 0.31 1.79 10.10
C ASP A 10 0.40 0.50 9.29
N ASN A 11 -0.58 0.29 8.41
CA ASN A 11 -0.29 -0.49 7.20
C ASN A 11 0.81 0.25 6.43
N ALA A 12 2.01 -0.34 6.38
CA ALA A 12 3.18 0.25 5.75
C ALA A 12 2.98 0.48 4.25
N PHE A 13 2.04 -0.23 3.63
CA PHE A 13 1.66 -0.05 2.23
C PHE A 13 0.83 1.21 1.97
N THR A 14 0.43 1.96 3.00
CA THR A 14 -0.35 3.20 2.83
C THR A 14 0.39 4.26 2.02
N LEU A 15 1.73 4.22 2.02
CA LEU A 15 2.59 5.11 1.27
C LEU A 15 2.82 4.68 -0.18
N LEU A 16 2.37 3.49 -0.59
CA LEU A 16 2.58 3.06 -1.97
C LEU A 16 1.71 3.86 -2.94
N PRO A 17 2.28 4.31 -4.07
CA PRO A 17 1.50 4.93 -5.12
C PRO A 17 0.51 3.92 -5.70
N LEU A 18 -0.74 4.36 -5.83
CA LEU A 18 -1.81 3.56 -6.43
C LEU A 18 -2.23 4.18 -7.77
N PRO A 19 -2.70 3.36 -8.73
CA PRO A 19 -3.35 3.89 -9.92
C PRO A 19 -4.54 4.77 -9.54
N GLU A 20 -4.85 5.73 -10.41
CA GLU A 20 -6.00 6.61 -10.20
C GLU A 20 -7.30 5.81 -10.05
N PHE A 21 -8.09 6.10 -9.01
CA PHE A 21 -9.27 5.32 -8.69
C PHE A 21 -10.26 5.17 -9.87
N ASN A 22 -10.41 6.22 -10.69
CA ASN A 22 -11.34 6.23 -11.82
C ASN A 22 -10.83 5.49 -13.06
N SER A 23 -9.55 5.11 -13.11
CA SER A 23 -8.99 4.29 -14.20
C SER A 23 -9.12 2.79 -13.95
N LEU A 24 -9.54 2.40 -12.73
CA LEU A 24 -9.65 1.01 -12.31
C LEU A 24 -10.96 0.36 -12.74
N THR A 25 -10.89 -0.91 -13.05
CA THR A 25 -12.07 -1.75 -13.25
C THR A 25 -12.81 -1.98 -11.92
N GLN A 26 -14.09 -2.34 -12.00
CA GLN A 26 -14.88 -2.67 -10.80
C GLN A 26 -14.27 -3.85 -10.00
N ALA A 27 -13.64 -4.82 -10.68
CA ALA A 27 -12.98 -5.94 -10.03
C ALA A 27 -11.76 -5.48 -9.20
N GLN A 28 -10.96 -4.55 -9.73
CA GLN A 28 -9.82 -3.96 -9.02
C GLN A 28 -10.29 -3.08 -7.85
N VAL A 29 -11.32 -2.25 -8.06
CA VAL A 29 -11.89 -1.41 -6.99
C VAL A 29 -12.39 -2.25 -5.82
N ARG A 30 -12.99 -3.42 -6.09
CA ARG A 30 -13.47 -4.35 -5.05
C ARG A 30 -12.36 -5.23 -4.46
N GLY A 31 -11.14 -5.17 -4.99
CA GLY A 31 -10.03 -6.02 -4.57
C GLY A 31 -10.19 -7.50 -4.95
N ALA A 32 -10.99 -7.81 -5.97
CA ALA A 32 -11.11 -9.16 -6.55
C ALA A 32 -9.95 -9.47 -7.52
N THR A 33 -9.36 -8.43 -8.09
CA THR A 33 -8.15 -8.50 -8.89
C THR A 33 -7.12 -7.50 -8.37
N CYS A 34 -5.85 -7.77 -8.66
CA CYS A 34 -4.75 -6.92 -8.28
C CYS A 34 -4.93 -5.52 -8.88
N VAL A 35 -4.76 -4.51 -8.03
CA VAL A 35 -4.93 -3.11 -8.42
C VAL A 35 -3.99 -2.68 -9.55
N TRP A 36 -2.82 -3.32 -9.71
CA TRP A 36 -1.81 -2.95 -10.71
C TRP A 36 -1.87 -3.79 -12.01
N ASP A 37 -1.91 -5.11 -11.93
CA ASP A 37 -1.81 -6.00 -13.11
C ASP A 37 -3.15 -6.68 -13.48
N GLY A 38 -4.19 -6.53 -12.66
CA GLY A 38 -5.50 -7.14 -12.90
C GLY A 38 -5.55 -8.66 -12.69
N ALA A 39 -4.50 -9.28 -12.18
CA ALA A 39 -4.49 -10.71 -11.89
C ALA A 39 -5.56 -11.06 -10.82
N PRO A 40 -6.30 -12.18 -10.98
CA PRO A 40 -7.27 -12.62 -9.96
C PRO A 40 -6.60 -12.83 -8.60
N LEU A 41 -7.26 -12.37 -7.55
CA LEU A 41 -6.82 -12.53 -6.18
C LEU A 41 -7.68 -13.55 -5.45
N THR A 42 -7.04 -14.34 -4.58
CA THR A 42 -7.74 -15.18 -3.61
C THR A 42 -7.62 -14.57 -2.23
N ALA A 43 -8.44 -15.02 -1.28
CA ALA A 43 -8.34 -14.58 0.12
C ALA A 43 -6.96 -14.89 0.73
N GLU A 44 -6.28 -15.92 0.23
CA GLU A 44 -4.96 -16.37 0.70
C GLU A 44 -3.80 -15.56 0.10
N THR A 45 -3.93 -15.09 -1.14
CA THR A 45 -2.83 -14.46 -1.90
C THR A 45 -2.93 -12.94 -2.00
N ALA A 46 -4.06 -12.36 -1.56
CA ALA A 46 -4.28 -10.93 -1.60
C ALA A 46 -3.49 -10.20 -0.50
N VAL A 47 -2.65 -9.25 -0.92
CA VAL A 47 -2.02 -8.28 -0.03
C VAL A 47 -2.96 -7.10 0.16
N ASP A 48 -3.32 -6.79 1.41
CA ASP A 48 -4.09 -5.60 1.78
C ASP A 48 -3.18 -4.37 1.81
N LEU A 49 -3.47 -3.37 0.97
CA LEU A 49 -2.66 -2.15 0.84
C LEU A 49 -3.11 -1.03 1.80
N GLY A 50 -4.10 -1.30 2.64
CA GLY A 50 -4.62 -0.40 3.66
C GLY A 50 -5.72 0.52 3.14
N GLU A 51 -6.47 1.12 4.07
CA GLU A 51 -7.56 2.04 3.72
C GLU A 51 -7.04 3.27 2.94
N ARG A 52 -7.81 3.71 1.96
CA ARG A 52 -7.68 5.00 1.27
C ARG A 52 -9.01 5.74 1.34
N ARG A 53 -8.95 7.02 1.69
CA ARG A 53 -10.13 7.90 1.65
C ARG A 53 -10.19 8.58 0.30
N ILE A 54 -11.10 8.13 -0.55
CA ILE A 54 -11.34 8.74 -1.86
C ILE A 54 -12.48 9.76 -1.76
N LYS A 55 -12.32 10.89 -2.43
CA LYS A 55 -13.37 11.90 -2.55
C LYS A 55 -14.15 11.63 -3.84
N ARG A 56 -15.43 11.35 -3.69
CA ARG A 56 -16.42 11.41 -4.78
C ARG A 56 -17.12 12.78 -4.75
N ILE A 57 -17.91 13.06 -5.78
CA ILE A 57 -18.58 14.36 -5.98
C ILE A 57 -19.30 14.84 -4.72
N THR A 58 -19.96 13.93 -3.99
CA THR A 58 -20.80 14.26 -2.83
C THR A 58 -20.36 13.65 -1.51
N GLU A 59 -19.41 12.71 -1.51
CA GLU A 59 -19.07 11.92 -0.32
C GLU A 59 -17.60 11.48 -0.29
N ARG A 60 -17.10 11.19 0.91
CA ARG A 60 -15.82 10.50 1.11
C ARG A 60 -16.09 9.02 1.32
N VAL A 61 -15.51 8.19 0.47
CA VAL A 61 -15.68 6.73 0.53
C VAL A 61 -14.37 6.11 0.99
N SER A 62 -14.49 5.08 1.81
CA SER A 62 -13.37 4.20 2.16
C SER A 62 -13.14 3.18 1.05
N TRP A 63 -11.91 3.08 0.59
CA TRP A 63 -11.48 2.11 -0.39
C TRP A 63 -10.34 1.27 0.19
N PHE A 64 -10.41 -0.05 0.02
CA PHE A 64 -9.45 -1.01 0.56
C PHE A 64 -8.78 -1.75 -0.61
N PRO A 65 -7.82 -1.12 -1.30
CA PRO A 65 -7.12 -1.71 -2.43
C PRO A 65 -6.35 -2.98 -2.04
N ARG A 66 -6.35 -3.96 -2.95
CA ARG A 66 -5.63 -5.22 -2.80
C ARG A 66 -4.72 -5.47 -3.99
N ALA A 67 -3.64 -6.22 -3.76
CA ALA A 67 -2.68 -6.57 -4.78
C ALA A 67 -2.22 -8.03 -4.70
N CYS A 68 -1.66 -8.51 -5.81
CA CYS A 68 -0.89 -9.74 -5.79
C CYS A 68 0.47 -9.47 -5.11
N HIS A 69 1.03 -10.52 -4.51
CA HIS A 69 2.32 -10.42 -3.83
C HIS A 69 3.45 -9.83 -4.71
N PRO A 70 3.67 -10.28 -5.97
CA PRO A 70 4.73 -9.74 -6.83
C PRO A 70 4.63 -8.23 -7.06
N CYS A 71 3.42 -7.71 -7.32
CA CYS A 71 3.23 -6.29 -7.51
C CYS A 71 3.41 -5.51 -6.21
N ALA A 72 2.93 -6.02 -5.07
CA ALA A 72 3.13 -5.36 -3.77
C ALA A 72 4.62 -5.20 -3.45
N LEU A 73 5.42 -6.26 -3.66
CA LEU A 73 6.87 -6.20 -3.46
C LEU A 73 7.54 -5.22 -4.42
N LYS A 74 7.23 -5.29 -5.72
CA LYS A 74 7.79 -4.39 -6.73
C LYS A 74 7.53 -2.93 -6.37
N GLN A 75 6.28 -2.59 -6.07
CA GLN A 75 5.88 -1.21 -5.78
C GLN A 75 6.46 -0.70 -4.46
N ALA A 76 6.62 -1.56 -3.45
CA ALA A 76 7.32 -1.19 -2.22
C ALA A 76 8.80 -0.91 -2.45
N MET A 77 9.47 -1.72 -3.28
CA MET A 77 10.87 -1.49 -3.63
C MET A 77 11.06 -0.23 -4.46
N ASP A 78 10.22 -0.02 -5.48
CA ASP A 78 10.27 1.17 -6.34
C ASP A 78 10.06 2.44 -5.51
N ALA A 79 9.04 2.47 -4.64
CA ALA A 79 8.76 3.62 -3.78
C ALA A 79 9.93 3.91 -2.80
N LEU A 80 10.54 2.88 -2.22
CA LEU A 80 11.70 3.05 -1.33
C LEU A 80 12.90 3.65 -2.07
N LEU A 81 13.20 3.14 -3.28
CA LEU A 81 14.31 3.63 -4.10
C LEU A 81 14.09 5.07 -4.56
N GLU A 82 12.89 5.38 -5.06
CA GLU A 82 12.52 6.73 -5.50
C GLU A 82 12.61 7.74 -4.35
N HIS A 83 12.08 7.40 -3.18
CA HIS A 83 12.16 8.24 -2.01
C HIS A 83 13.60 8.44 -1.52
N GLY A 84 14.38 7.35 -1.45
CA GLY A 84 15.74 7.37 -0.92
C GLY A 84 16.67 8.30 -1.69
N HIS A 85 16.55 8.36 -3.02
CA HIS A 85 17.41 9.21 -3.86
C HIS A 85 17.05 10.69 -3.83
N LEU A 86 15.84 11.05 -3.39
CA LEU A 86 15.33 12.43 -3.39
C LEU A 86 15.21 13.04 -1.99
N CYS A 87 15.42 12.25 -0.93
CA CYS A 87 15.23 12.69 0.45
C CYS A 87 16.57 12.94 1.14
N GLU A 88 16.83 14.20 1.52
CA GLU A 88 18.03 14.62 2.24
C GLU A 88 18.25 13.79 3.52
N GLN A 89 17.20 13.58 4.33
CA GLN A 89 17.31 12.76 5.54
C GLN A 89 17.73 11.30 5.24
N CYS A 90 17.27 10.72 4.13
CA CYS A 90 17.69 9.36 3.74
C CYS A 90 19.16 9.31 3.31
N ILE A 91 19.66 10.39 2.71
CA ILE A 91 21.06 10.52 2.30
C ILE A 91 21.96 10.70 3.53
N ASP A 92 21.52 11.49 4.51
CA ASP A 92 22.30 11.84 5.70
C ASP A 92 22.24 10.75 6.80
N ASP A 93 21.04 10.41 7.27
CA ASP A 93 20.79 9.32 8.22
C ASP A 93 19.37 8.76 8.03
N SER A 94 19.30 7.67 7.26
CA SER A 94 18.04 6.98 6.95
C SER A 94 17.23 6.52 8.18
N ASN A 95 17.85 6.43 9.37
CA ASN A 95 17.12 6.07 10.60
C ASN A 95 16.25 7.20 11.14
N LEU A 96 16.45 8.43 10.67
CA LEU A 96 15.65 9.59 11.06
C LEU A 96 14.45 9.81 10.13
N CYS A 97 14.50 9.25 8.91
CA CYS A 97 13.42 9.41 7.94
C CYS A 97 12.27 8.43 8.19
N THR A 98 11.17 8.93 8.74
CA THR A 98 9.96 8.14 9.02
C THR A 98 9.33 7.52 7.76
N VAL A 99 9.37 8.23 6.64
CA VAL A 99 8.88 7.72 5.33
C VAL A 99 9.76 6.57 4.84
N GLY A 100 11.09 6.72 4.86
CA GLY A 100 12.04 5.69 4.48
C GLY A 100 11.94 4.42 5.35
N LEU A 101 11.78 4.59 6.68
CA LEU A 101 11.55 3.49 7.61
C LEU A 101 10.23 2.76 7.32
N THR A 102 9.16 3.50 7.01
CA THR A 102 7.85 2.92 6.68
C THR A 102 7.91 2.15 5.35
N LEU A 103 8.56 2.69 4.32
CA LEU A 103 8.75 2.00 3.04
C LEU A 103 9.65 0.75 3.19
N THR A 104 10.68 0.81 4.04
CA THR A 104 11.49 -0.36 4.40
C THR A 104 10.66 -1.45 5.07
N ARG A 105 9.75 -1.06 5.97
CA ARG A 105 8.79 -1.98 6.60
C ARG A 105 7.86 -2.60 5.56
N ALA A 106 7.36 -1.82 4.60
CA ALA A 106 6.51 -2.31 3.51
C ALA A 106 7.23 -3.38 2.66
N VAL A 107 8.50 -3.15 2.29
CA VAL A 107 9.31 -4.15 1.56
C VAL A 107 9.46 -5.45 2.35
N ARG A 108 9.75 -5.35 3.66
CA ARG A 108 9.89 -6.53 4.53
C ARG A 108 8.57 -7.29 4.70
N GLU A 109 7.45 -6.58 4.83
CA GLU A 109 6.12 -7.15 4.92
C GLU A 109 5.73 -7.88 3.63
N ALA A 110 5.94 -7.25 2.47
CA ALA A 110 5.73 -7.90 1.18
C ALA A 110 6.54 -9.20 1.08
N ARG A 111 7.86 -9.16 1.32
CA ARG A 111 8.72 -10.37 1.25
C ARG A 111 8.27 -11.52 2.16
N ARG A 112 7.68 -11.22 3.33
CA ARG A 112 7.16 -12.28 4.22
C ARG A 112 5.90 -12.93 3.69
N GLN A 113 5.06 -12.18 2.97
CA GLN A 113 3.85 -12.69 2.34
C GLN A 113 4.14 -13.46 1.04
N ALA A 114 5.40 -13.46 0.58
CA ALA A 114 5.89 -14.26 -0.54
C ALA A 114 6.15 -15.73 -0.20
N ALA A 115 6.43 -16.00 1.08
CA ALA A 115 7.00 -17.24 1.59
C ALA A 115 5.90 -18.12 2.21
#